data_AF-A0A7R8CIX1-F1
#
_entry.id   AF-A0A7R8CIX1-F1
#
_cell.length_a   1.000
_cell.length_b   1.000
_cell.length_c   1.000
_cell.angle_alpha   90.00
_cell.angle_beta   90.00
_cell.angle_gamma   90.00
#
_symmetry.space_group_name_H-M   'P 1'
#
loop_
_entity.id
_entity.type
_entity.pdbx_description
1 polymer ?
#
loop_
_entity_poly.entity_id
_entity_poly.type
_entity_poly.pdbx_seq_one_letter_code
_entity_poly.pdbx_strand_id
1 'polypeptide(L)'
;MALVRTSGNASNHEIGEMLGINLRTVQILRKSLKEENNPRAIIQRAPKALEDKRKSRYLPFIAKLEQMIKDDPCMLIRPISKDMKVEKKTVRRCVEEDLSFKSYILETGQLLTWYPWTVPELFLL
;
A
#
# COMPACT_ATOMS: atom_id res chain seq x y z
N MET A 1 31.12 29.95 24.29
CA MET A 1 29.71 29.77 23.85
C MET A 1 28.87 29.39 25.06
N ALA A 2 27.94 30.24 25.48
CA ALA A 2 27.13 30.02 26.68
C ALA A 2 25.82 29.31 26.30
N LEU A 3 25.63 28.07 26.77
CA LEU A 3 24.34 27.40 26.79
C LEU A 3 23.50 27.99 27.91
N VAL A 4 22.70 29.01 27.60
CA VAL A 4 21.73 29.54 28.56
C VAL A 4 20.60 28.52 28.69
N ARG A 5 20.51 27.89 29.86
CA ARG A 5 19.33 27.11 30.28
C ARG A 5 18.15 28.08 30.49
N THR A 6 17.44 28.46 29.43
CA THR A 6 16.11 29.07 29.55
C THR A 6 15.04 27.99 29.52
N SER A 7 15.02 27.11 30.52
CA SER A 7 14.05 26.01 30.63
C SER A 7 12.68 26.45 31.14
N GLY A 8 12.18 27.63 30.73
CA GLY A 8 10.95 28.18 31.32
C GLY A 8 10.01 28.91 30.37
N ASN A 9 10.48 29.92 29.61
CA ASN A 9 9.55 30.96 29.11
C ASN A 9 9.71 31.33 27.63
N ALA A 10 10.42 30.55 26.82
CA ALA A 10 10.50 30.86 25.38
C ALA A 10 9.11 30.74 24.73
N SER A 11 8.68 31.81 24.05
CA SER A 11 7.43 31.82 23.31
C SER A 11 7.55 30.92 22.08
N ASN A 12 6.43 30.37 21.59
CA ASN A 12 6.47 29.50 20.40
C ASN A 12 7.03 30.25 19.16
N HIS A 13 6.85 31.57 19.13
CA HIS A 13 7.37 32.44 18.08
C HIS A 13 8.90 32.53 18.14
N GLU A 14 9.45 32.83 19.32
CA GLU A 14 10.91 32.89 19.54
C GLU A 14 11.58 31.56 19.17
N ILE A 15 10.98 30.43 19.55
CA ILE A 15 11.51 29.10 19.21
C ILE A 15 11.49 28.88 17.69
N GLY A 16 10.42 29.33 17.01
CA GLY A 16 10.29 29.23 15.56
C GLY A 16 11.33 30.06 14.83
N GLU A 17 11.54 31.31 15.26
CA GLU A 17 12.55 32.21 14.67
C GLU A 17 13.98 31.73 14.95
N MET A 18 14.29 31.33 16.18
CA MET A 18 15.63 30.86 16.56
C MET A 18 16.06 29.60 15.82
N LEU A 19 15.12 28.69 15.53
CA LEU A 19 15.42 27.40 14.90
C LEU A 19 15.08 27.38 13.40
N GLY A 20 14.48 28.45 12.86
CA GLY A 20 13.97 28.49 11.49
C GLY A 20 12.85 27.47 11.22
N ILE A 21 12.10 27.08 12.25
CA ILE A 21 11.06 26.05 12.17
C ILE A 21 9.69 26.72 12.10
N ASN A 22 8.79 26.18 11.27
CA ASN A 22 7.42 26.65 11.18
C ASN A 22 6.73 26.64 12.57
N LEU A 23 6.06 27.74 12.91
CA LEU A 23 5.33 27.91 14.17
C LEU A 23 4.37 26.74 14.48
N ARG A 24 3.71 26.20 13.45
CA ARG A 24 2.79 25.06 13.60
C ARG A 24 3.51 23.80 14.08
N THR A 25 4.72 23.56 13.58
CA THR A 25 5.56 22.44 14.02
C THR A 25 5.96 22.60 15.49
N VAL A 26 6.36 23.81 15.89
CA VAL A 26 6.70 24.12 17.30
C VAL A 26 5.50 23.88 18.22
N GLN A 27 4.31 24.33 17.82
CA GLN A 27 3.07 24.11 18.57
C GLN A 27 2.74 22.62 18.73
N ILE A 28 2.85 21.83 17.64
CA ILE A 28 2.61 20.39 17.66
C ILE A 28 3.59 19.71 18.63
N LEU A 29 4.89 19.98 18.50
CA LEU A 29 5.91 19.40 19.38
C LEU A 29 5.71 19.78 20.84
N ARG A 30 5.36 21.05 21.14
CA ARG A 30 5.09 21.49 22.52
C ARG A 30 3.84 20.85 23.10
N LYS A 31 2.81 20.59 22.28
CA LYS A 31 1.62 19.85 22.70
C LYS A 31 1.97 18.38 22.98
N SER A 32 2.69 17.73 22.06
CA SER A 32 3.14 16.34 22.23
C SER A 32 4.06 16.19 23.43
N LEU A 33 4.89 17.18 23.76
CA LEU A 33 5.79 17.15 24.93
C LEU A 33 5.05 17.33 26.25
N LYS A 34 3.89 18.01 26.24
CA LYS A 34 3.00 18.06 27.42
C LYS A 34 2.30 16.73 27.65
N GLU A 35 1.94 16.02 26.57
CA GLU A 35 1.25 14.73 26.62
C GLU A 35 2.22 13.58 26.96
N GLU A 36 3.41 13.60 26.35
CA GLU A 36 4.47 12.61 26.53
C GLU A 36 5.75 13.33 26.96
N ASN A 37 6.11 13.21 28.25
CA ASN A 37 7.24 13.92 28.86
C ASN A 37 8.62 13.39 28.41
N ASN A 38 8.67 12.64 27.30
CA ASN A 38 9.88 12.07 26.72
C ASN A 38 10.06 12.57 25.28
N PRO A 39 11.00 13.49 25.02
CA PRO A 39 11.22 14.05 23.68
C PRO A 39 11.65 13.00 22.65
N ARG A 40 12.30 11.90 23.09
CA ARG A 40 12.71 10.82 22.18
C ARG A 40 11.51 10.02 21.66
N ALA A 41 10.44 9.92 22.43
CA ALA A 41 9.23 9.21 22.02
C ALA A 41 8.41 10.02 21.01
N ILE A 42 8.38 11.35 21.16
CA ILE A 42 7.71 12.28 20.21
C ILE A 42 8.40 12.26 18.84
N ILE A 43 9.73 12.19 18.82
CA ILE A 43 10.52 12.14 17.57
C ILE A 43 10.37 10.77 16.89
N GLN A 44 10.15 9.71 17.67
CA GLN A 44 9.86 8.39 17.13
C GLN A 44 8.48 8.41 16.48
N ARG A 45 8.48 8.63 15.17
CA ARG A 45 7.31 8.44 14.32
C ARG A 45 6.74 7.06 14.61
N ALA A 46 5.48 6.99 15.06
CA ALA A 46 4.78 5.73 15.23
C ALA A 46 4.97 4.92 13.93
N PRO A 47 5.44 3.67 13.99
CA PRO A 47 5.55 2.85 12.80
C PRO A 47 4.18 2.86 12.11
N LYS A 48 4.17 3.17 10.81
CA LYS A 48 2.94 3.14 10.01
C LYS A 48 2.26 1.82 10.33
N ALA A 49 1.05 1.88 10.91
CA ALA A 49 0.33 0.69 11.32
C ALA A 49 0.37 -0.32 10.18
N LEU A 50 1.05 -1.44 10.42
CA LEU A 50 1.14 -2.50 9.44
C LEU A 50 -0.29 -3.05 9.32
N GLU A 51 -0.81 -2.94 8.11
CA GLU A 51 -2.04 -3.58 7.63
C GLU A 51 -3.37 -2.91 8.00
N ASP A 52 -3.95 -2.26 6.99
CA ASP A 52 -5.37 -2.01 6.92
C ASP A 52 -6.09 -3.38 6.96
N LYS A 53 -6.78 -3.69 8.07
CA LYS A 53 -7.60 -4.91 8.24
C LYS A 53 -8.68 -5.09 7.16
N ARG A 54 -8.86 -4.09 6.28
CA ARG A 54 -9.72 -4.13 5.08
C ARG A 54 -9.06 -4.76 3.85
N LYS A 55 -7.97 -5.52 3.99
CA LYS A 55 -7.46 -6.34 2.89
C LYS A 55 -8.48 -7.45 2.59
N SER A 56 -9.34 -7.20 1.61
CA SER A 56 -10.08 -8.24 0.86
C SER A 56 -9.16 -9.24 0.14
N ARG A 57 -7.85 -8.97 0.17
CA ARG A 57 -6.76 -9.79 -0.37
C ARG A 57 -6.20 -10.71 0.70
N TYR A 58 -6.98 -11.71 1.09
CA TYR A 58 -6.57 -12.78 2.01
C TYR A 58 -6.10 -14.01 1.23
N LEU A 59 -5.26 -14.86 1.83
CA LEU A 59 -4.59 -15.98 1.12
C LEU A 59 -5.53 -16.87 0.28
N PRO A 60 -6.68 -17.34 0.79
CA PRO A 60 -7.65 -18.09 -0.01
C PRO A 60 -8.23 -17.34 -1.22
N PHE A 61 -8.39 -16.02 -1.12
CA PHE A 61 -8.83 -15.20 -2.25
C PHE A 61 -7.77 -15.19 -3.36
N ILE A 62 -6.50 -15.01 -2.99
CA ILE A 62 -5.38 -14.99 -3.92
C ILE A 62 -5.24 -16.37 -4.60
N ALA A 63 -5.29 -17.46 -3.83
CA ALA A 63 -5.20 -18.81 -4.37
C ALA A 63 -6.35 -19.14 -5.34
N LYS A 64 -7.57 -18.71 -5.02
CA LYS A 64 -8.73 -18.89 -5.91
C LYS A 64 -8.56 -18.09 -7.21
N LEU A 65 -8.08 -16.85 -7.12
CA LEU A 65 -7.80 -16.02 -8.29
C LEU A 65 -6.71 -16.63 -9.17
N GLU A 66 -5.64 -17.13 -8.55
CA GLU A 66 -4.56 -17.82 -9.27
C GLU A 66 -5.08 -19.05 -10.02
N GLN A 67 -5.94 -19.85 -9.38
CA GLN A 67 -6.53 -21.02 -10.01
C GLN A 67 -7.41 -20.64 -11.21
N MET A 68 -8.26 -19.62 -11.08
CA MET A 68 -9.10 -19.14 -12.19
C MET A 68 -8.27 -18.67 -13.38
N ILE A 69 -7.12 -18.04 -13.14
CA ILE A 69 -6.20 -17.58 -14.19
C ILE A 69 -5.44 -18.76 -14.82
N LYS A 70 -5.09 -19.79 -14.04
CA LYS A 70 -4.46 -21.01 -14.58
C LYS A 70 -5.43 -21.81 -15.44
N ASP A 71 -6.68 -21.91 -15.01
CA ASP A 71 -7.74 -22.64 -15.71
C ASP A 71 -8.11 -21.95 -17.03
N ASP A 72 -8.22 -20.60 -17.02
CA ASP A 72 -8.42 -19.80 -18.22
C ASP A 72 -7.54 -18.53 -18.19
N PRO A 73 -6.36 -18.57 -18.85
CA PRO A 73 -5.47 -17.42 -18.92
C PRO A 73 -6.05 -16.27 -19.74
N CYS A 74 -7.09 -16.46 -20.54
CA CYS A 74 -7.69 -15.35 -21.32
C CYS A 74 -8.81 -14.62 -20.56
N MET A 75 -9.14 -15.06 -19.34
CA MET A 75 -10.30 -14.53 -18.62
C MET A 75 -10.14 -13.06 -18.23
N LEU A 76 -11.02 -12.21 -18.75
CA LEU A 76 -10.98 -10.78 -18.42
C LEU A 76 -11.21 -10.52 -16.92
N ILE A 77 -10.55 -9.48 -16.38
CA ILE A 77 -10.73 -9.02 -14.98
C ILE A 77 -12.21 -8.72 -14.64
N ARG A 78 -13.01 -8.33 -15.63
CA ARG A 78 -14.43 -7.98 -15.45
C ARG A 78 -15.28 -9.19 -15.00
N PRO A 79 -15.29 -10.34 -15.71
CA PRO A 79 -15.87 -11.60 -15.24
C PRO A 79 -15.42 -11.99 -13.83
N ILE A 80 -14.11 -12.06 -13.60
CA ILE A 80 -13.51 -12.44 -12.32
C ILE A 80 -14.04 -11.57 -11.17
N SER A 81 -14.10 -10.26 -11.39
CA SER A 81 -14.65 -9.29 -10.43
C SER A 81 -16.12 -9.55 -10.09
N LYS A 82 -16.94 -9.95 -11.07
CA LYS A 82 -18.35 -10.31 -10.84
C LYS A 82 -18.47 -11.61 -10.04
N ASP A 83 -17.71 -12.64 -10.41
CA ASP A 83 -17.76 -13.96 -9.78
C ASP A 83 -17.30 -13.92 -8.32
N MET A 84 -16.24 -13.15 -8.05
CA MET A 84 -15.69 -12.99 -6.71
C MET A 84 -16.43 -11.92 -5.89
N LYS A 85 -17.39 -11.18 -6.49
CA LYS A 85 -18.12 -10.06 -5.88
C LYS A 85 -17.20 -8.99 -5.29
N VAL A 86 -16.11 -8.66 -5.99
CA VAL A 86 -15.11 -7.67 -5.56
C VAL A 86 -14.96 -6.59 -6.62
N GLU A 87 -14.59 -5.38 -6.22
CA GLU A 87 -14.30 -4.30 -7.15
C GLU A 87 -13.15 -4.69 -8.10
N LYS A 88 -13.28 -4.35 -9.39
CA LYS A 88 -12.27 -4.61 -10.44
C LYS A 88 -10.87 -4.14 -10.04
N LYS A 89 -10.79 -3.01 -9.34
CA LYS A 89 -9.52 -2.43 -8.87
C LYS A 89 -8.79 -3.36 -7.90
N THR A 90 -9.52 -4.09 -7.06
CA THR A 90 -8.95 -5.05 -6.12
C THR A 90 -8.37 -6.26 -6.84
N VAL A 91 -9.12 -6.81 -7.79
CA VAL A 91 -8.64 -7.94 -8.61
C VAL A 91 -7.38 -7.54 -9.38
N ARG A 92 -7.41 -6.37 -10.02
CA ARG A 92 -6.25 -5.83 -10.75
C ARG A 92 -5.02 -5.67 -9.84
N ARG A 93 -5.18 -5.12 -8.65
CA ARG A 93 -4.09 -5.01 -7.67
C ARG A 93 -3.57 -6.37 -7.22
N CYS A 94 -4.44 -7.37 -7.05
CA CYS A 94 -3.96 -8.72 -6.75
C CYS A 94 -3.15 -9.32 -7.88
N VAL A 95 -3.60 -9.16 -9.13
CA VAL A 95 -2.87 -9.65 -10.31
C VAL A 95 -1.49 -8.99 -10.43
N GLU A 96 -1.44 -7.66 -10.30
CA GLU A 96 -0.20 -6.88 -10.48
C GLU A 96 0.75 -6.94 -9.28
N GLU A 97 0.24 -6.83 -8.04
CA GLU A 97 1.05 -6.72 -6.82
C GLU A 97 1.29 -8.08 -6.14
N ASP A 98 0.26 -8.92 -6.02
CA ASP A 98 0.34 -10.15 -5.20
C ASP A 98 0.78 -11.37 -6.04
N LEU A 99 0.21 -11.54 -7.24
CA LEU A 99 0.60 -12.58 -8.19
C LEU A 99 1.81 -12.17 -9.06
N SER A 100 2.18 -10.88 -9.03
CA SER A 100 3.31 -10.32 -9.77
C SER A 100 3.26 -10.53 -11.29
N PHE A 101 2.06 -10.65 -11.87
CA PHE A 101 1.89 -10.74 -13.30
C PHE A 101 2.15 -9.37 -13.94
N LYS A 102 3.40 -9.13 -14.38
CA LYS A 102 3.91 -7.83 -14.89
C LYS A 102 3.09 -7.29 -16.06
N SER A 103 2.44 -8.18 -16.80
CA SER A 103 1.47 -7.86 -17.84
C SER A 103 0.65 -9.11 -18.12
N TYR A 104 -0.58 -9.13 -17.60
CA TYR A 104 -1.52 -10.22 -17.81
C TYR A 104 -1.58 -10.68 -19.27
N ILE A 105 -1.54 -9.77 -20.24
CA ILE A 105 -1.58 -10.09 -21.69
C ILE A 105 -0.31 -10.80 -22.19
N LEU A 106 0.89 -10.50 -21.68
CA LEU A 106 2.12 -11.13 -22.18
C LEU A 106 2.36 -12.50 -21.55
N GLU A 107 2.03 -12.69 -20.26
CA GLU A 107 2.17 -13.99 -19.61
C GLU A 107 1.11 -14.99 -20.06
N THR A 108 -0.09 -14.53 -20.40
CA THR A 108 -1.14 -15.38 -20.98
C THR A 108 -0.76 -15.79 -22.40
N GLY A 109 -0.14 -14.90 -23.18
CA GLY A 109 0.55 -15.25 -24.41
C GLY A 109 1.67 -16.29 -24.21
N GLN A 110 2.49 -16.15 -23.17
CA GLN A 110 3.56 -17.12 -22.86
C GLN A 110 3.02 -18.49 -22.41
N LEU A 111 2.00 -18.52 -21.55
CA LEU A 111 1.31 -19.75 -21.12
C LEU A 111 0.72 -20.50 -22.32
N LEU A 112 0.11 -19.78 -23.27
CA LEU A 112 -0.43 -20.36 -24.50
C LEU A 112 0.67 -20.86 -25.45
N THR A 113 1.82 -20.17 -25.54
CA THR A 113 2.95 -20.68 -26.31
C THR A 113 3.61 -21.93 -25.71
N TRP A 114 3.50 -22.13 -24.39
CA TRP A 114 4.06 -23.29 -23.70
C TRP A 114 3.18 -24.55 -23.77
N TYR A 115 1.87 -24.42 -24.03
CA TYR A 115 0.95 -25.54 -24.23
C TYR A 115 0.35 -25.55 -25.65
N PRO A 116 1.12 -25.96 -26.68
CA PRO A 116 0.68 -25.91 -28.07
C PRO A 116 -0.39 -26.94 -28.49
N TRP A 117 -0.98 -27.71 -27.56
CA TRP A 117 -1.83 -28.88 -27.91
C TRP A 117 -3.24 -28.88 -27.30
N THR A 118 -3.76 -27.79 -26.75
CA THR A 118 -5.10 -27.77 -26.11
C THR A 118 -6.12 -26.77 -26.69
N VAL A 119 -5.89 -26.23 -27.89
CA VAL A 119 -6.96 -25.46 -28.57
C VAL A 119 -7.01 -25.74 -30.07
N PRO A 120 -7.60 -26.86 -30.53
CA PRO A 120 -8.25 -26.88 -31.82
C PRO A 120 -9.63 -26.20 -31.69
N GLU A 121 -10.01 -25.39 -32.67
CA GLU A 121 -11.40 -24.97 -32.97
C GLU A 121 -12.01 -23.68 -32.38
N LEU A 122 -11.26 -22.59 -32.17
CA LEU A 122 -11.91 -21.26 -31.96
C LEU A 122 -11.48 -20.14 -32.92
N PHE A 123 -10.86 -20.47 -34.06
CA PHE A 123 -10.52 -19.50 -35.11
C PHE A 123 -11.33 -19.65 -36.41
N LEU A 124 -12.50 -20.27 -36.35
CA LEU A 124 -13.47 -20.24 -37.44
C LEU A 124 -14.88 -19.98 -36.88
N LEU A 125 -15.18 -18.70 -36.62
CA LEU A 125 -16.47 -18.02 -36.87
C LEU A 125 -16.40 -16.57 -36.37
#